data_AF-O29246-F1
#
_entry.id   AF-O29246-F1
#
_cell.length_a   1.000
_cell.length_b   1.000
_cell.length_c   1.000
_cell.angle_alpha   90.00
_cell.angle_beta   90.00
_cell.angle_gamma   90.00
#
_symmetry.space_group_name_H-M   'P 1'
#
loop_
_entity.id
_entity.type
_entity.pdbx_description
1 polymer ?
#
loop_
_entity_poly.entity_id
_entity_poly.type
_entity_poly.pdbx_seq_one_letter_code
_entity_poly.pdbx_strand_id
1 'polypeptide(L)'
;MGGIMDARRLEDEVEMPLEGIVYGEVSGWLTIIGILVAIAGIIIGVVTGNSVFDYQSTIKDLLSGHDEEKIWTDDSIFHSEPHGYWFLNVIHTGDGIAMFGIALAVYGGIVGLLLLIVFTFRSREVLLYKKGLYTFLAIAIFCLMVYCAWEAEF
;
A
#
# COMPACT_ATOMS: atom_id res chain seq x y z
N MET A 1 -12.59 44.00 -8.96
CA MET A 1 -13.38 42.96 -8.26
C MET A 1 -13.91 41.86 -9.20
N GLY A 2 -13.34 41.63 -10.40
CA GLY A 2 -13.80 40.61 -11.35
C GLY A 2 -13.03 39.28 -11.32
N GLY A 3 -11.76 39.27 -10.91
CA GLY A 3 -10.93 38.05 -10.96
C GLY A 3 -11.24 36.95 -9.94
N ILE A 4 -12.02 37.26 -8.89
CA ILE A 4 -12.37 36.26 -7.85
C ILE A 4 -13.63 35.46 -8.26
N MET A 5 -14.48 36.00 -9.14
CA MET A 5 -15.66 35.28 -9.64
C MET A 5 -15.32 34.26 -10.73
N ASP A 6 -14.30 34.52 -11.56
CA ASP A 6 -13.87 33.57 -12.59
C ASP A 6 -13.17 32.34 -11.99
N ALA A 7 -12.44 32.50 -10.88
CA ALA A 7 -11.77 31.39 -10.21
C ALA A 7 -12.75 30.33 -9.68
N ARG A 8 -13.85 30.74 -9.02
CA ARG A 8 -14.88 29.79 -8.56
C ARG A 8 -15.62 29.10 -9.69
N ARG A 9 -15.85 29.79 -10.82
CA ARG A 9 -16.52 29.17 -11.97
C ARG A 9 -15.64 28.11 -12.64
N LEU A 10 -14.32 28.29 -12.62
CA LEU A 10 -13.37 27.29 -13.11
C LEU A 10 -13.28 26.08 -12.16
N GLU A 11 -13.47 26.25 -10.85
CA GLU A 11 -13.44 25.15 -9.87
C GLU A 11 -14.63 24.19 -10.03
N ASP A 12 -15.82 24.70 -10.39
CA ASP A 12 -17.03 23.89 -10.56
C ASP A 12 -17.05 23.10 -11.89
N GLU A 13 -16.16 23.40 -12.85
CA GLU A 13 -16.17 22.82 -14.21
C GLU A 13 -14.99 21.86 -14.49
N VAL A 14 -14.11 21.61 -13.49
CA VAL A 14 -13.09 20.57 -13.61
C VAL A 14 -13.73 19.21 -13.30
N GLU A 15 -14.41 18.65 -14.29
CA GLU A 15 -14.81 17.24 -14.25
C GLU A 15 -13.54 16.38 -14.18
N MET A 16 -13.34 15.71 -13.05
CA MET A 16 -12.21 14.80 -12.88
C MET A 16 -12.32 13.65 -13.89
N PRO A 17 -11.19 13.23 -14.51
CA PRO A 17 -11.19 12.09 -15.41
C PRO A 17 -11.71 10.84 -14.68
N LEU A 18 -12.66 10.13 -15.30
CA LEU A 18 -13.26 8.91 -14.75
C LEU A 18 -12.19 7.89 -14.33
N GLU A 19 -11.10 7.81 -15.08
CA GLU A 19 -9.97 6.92 -14.79
C GLU A 19 -9.32 7.23 -13.44
N GLY A 20 -9.21 8.53 -13.10
CA GLY A 20 -8.66 8.99 -11.82
C GLY A 20 -9.62 8.78 -10.65
N ILE A 21 -10.93 8.90 -10.87
CA ILE A 21 -11.95 8.62 -9.86
C ILE A 21 -11.92 7.13 -9.49
N VAL A 22 -11.91 6.24 -10.49
CA VAL A 22 -11.86 4.78 -10.26
C VAL A 22 -10.59 4.38 -9.52
N TYR A 23 -9.44 4.94 -9.90
CA TYR A 23 -8.18 4.74 -9.17
C TYR A 23 -8.32 5.14 -7.70
N GLY A 24 -8.79 6.37 -7.45
CA GLY A 24 -8.89 6.94 -6.11
C GLY A 24 -9.87 6.18 -5.21
N GLU A 25 -11.03 5.79 -5.74
CA GLU A 25 -12.01 5.03 -4.99
C GLU A 25 -11.51 3.63 -4.66
N VAL A 26 -11.00 2.88 -5.64
CA VAL A 26 -10.57 1.49 -5.40
C VAL A 26 -9.34 1.42 -4.51
N SER A 27 -8.30 2.20 -4.84
CA SER A 27 -7.09 2.25 -4.02
C SER A 27 -7.42 2.79 -2.62
N GLY A 28 -8.20 3.87 -2.52
CA GLY A 28 -8.58 4.47 -1.26
C GLY A 28 -9.31 3.51 -0.34
N TRP A 29 -10.34 2.82 -0.83
CA TRP A 29 -11.09 1.85 -0.02
C TRP A 29 -10.23 0.65 0.40
N LEU A 30 -9.42 0.09 -0.52
CA LEU A 30 -8.53 -1.02 -0.19
C LEU A 30 -7.46 -0.62 0.82
N THR A 31 -6.88 0.57 0.68
CA THR A 31 -5.93 1.10 1.68
C THR A 31 -6.59 1.32 3.04
N ILE A 32 -7.80 1.89 3.09
CA ILE A 32 -8.54 2.06 4.36
C ILE A 32 -8.79 0.70 5.01
N ILE A 33 -9.27 -0.29 4.25
CA ILE A 33 -9.50 -1.64 4.77
C ILE A 33 -8.18 -2.24 5.27
N GLY A 34 -7.10 -2.12 4.50
CA GLY A 34 -5.78 -2.63 4.87
C GLY A 34 -5.25 -2.02 6.17
N ILE A 35 -5.38 -0.70 6.34
CA ILE A 35 -5.01 0.00 7.57
C ILE A 35 -5.85 -0.49 8.76
N LEU A 36 -7.17 -0.66 8.59
CA LEU A 36 -8.03 -1.16 9.65
C LEU A 36 -7.67 -2.59 10.06
N VAL A 37 -7.38 -3.46 9.10
CA VAL A 37 -6.88 -4.81 9.35
C VAL A 37 -5.53 -4.77 10.06
N ALA A 38 -4.63 -3.87 9.64
CA ALA A 38 -3.32 -3.73 10.25
C ALA A 38 -3.41 -3.33 11.73
N ILE A 39 -4.24 -2.32 12.02
CA ILE A 39 -4.53 -1.87 13.39
C ILE A 39 -5.14 -3.00 14.22
N ALA A 40 -6.09 -3.74 13.66
CA ALA A 40 -6.69 -4.89 14.34
C ALA A 40 -5.64 -5.96 14.69
N GLY A 41 -4.72 -6.25 13.77
CA GLY A 41 -3.60 -7.17 14.00
C GLY A 41 -2.70 -6.74 15.14
N ILE A 42 -2.28 -5.46 15.16
CA ILE A 42 -1.47 -4.90 16.24
C ILE A 42 -2.19 -5.00 17.59
N ILE A 43 -3.49 -4.66 17.63
CA ILE A 43 -4.29 -4.76 18.87
C ILE A 43 -4.34 -6.22 19.34
N ILE A 44 -4.58 -7.18 18.43
CA ILE A 44 -4.59 -8.60 18.77
C ILE A 44 -3.23 -9.03 19.32
N GLY A 45 -2.13 -8.67 18.67
CA GLY A 45 -0.78 -9.01 19.12
C GLY A 45 -0.50 -8.48 20.53
N VAL A 46 -0.77 -7.20 20.77
CA VAL A 46 -0.52 -6.55 22.07
C VAL A 46 -1.43 -7.10 23.18
N VAL A 47 -2.71 -7.35 22.90
CA VAL A 47 -3.68 -7.77 23.92
C VAL A 47 -3.58 -9.26 24.24
N THR A 48 -3.39 -10.10 23.22
CA THR A 48 -3.34 -11.56 23.40
C THR A 48 -1.94 -12.06 23.75
N GLY A 49 -0.91 -11.26 23.48
CA GLY A 49 0.49 -11.69 23.54
C GLY A 49 0.86 -12.72 22.45
N ASN A 50 -0.07 -13.04 21.54
CA ASN A 50 0.17 -13.93 20.42
C ASN A 50 0.79 -13.16 19.25
N SER A 51 2.05 -12.78 19.41
CA SER A 51 2.87 -12.06 18.45
C SER A 51 4.07 -12.91 18.02
N VAL A 52 4.55 -12.67 16.80
CA VAL A 52 5.81 -13.21 16.28
C VAL A 52 6.99 -12.55 16.96
N PHE A 53 6.84 -11.27 17.32
CA PHE A 53 7.85 -10.47 18.00
C PHE A 53 7.49 -10.19 19.46
N ASP A 54 8.47 -10.14 20.35
CA ASP A 54 8.30 -9.47 21.64
C ASP A 54 8.41 -7.96 21.45
N TYR A 55 7.26 -7.27 21.43
CA TYR A 55 7.19 -5.83 21.21
C TYR A 55 8.09 -5.02 22.15
N GLN A 56 8.35 -5.48 23.39
CA GLN A 56 9.19 -4.72 24.31
C GLN A 56 10.67 -4.81 23.98
N SER A 57 11.16 -5.99 23.57
CA SER A 57 12.56 -6.14 23.14
C SER A 57 12.75 -5.52 21.77
N THR A 58 11.83 -5.78 20.82
CA THR A 58 11.90 -5.23 19.46
C THR A 58 11.92 -3.71 19.43
N ILE A 59 11.12 -3.02 20.25
CA ILE A 59 11.18 -1.55 20.31
C ILE A 59 12.53 -1.08 20.88
N LYS A 60 13.11 -1.78 21.87
CA LYS A 60 14.43 -1.41 22.42
C LYS A 60 15.55 -1.66 21.41
N ASP A 61 15.47 -2.75 20.66
CA ASP A 61 16.50 -3.13 19.69
C ASP A 61 16.44 -2.22 18.45
N LEU A 62 15.24 -1.87 17.99
CA LEU A 62 15.04 -0.82 16.98
C LEU A 62 15.59 0.54 17.43
N LEU A 63 15.30 0.97 18.67
CA LEU A 63 15.76 2.27 19.18
C LEU A 63 17.26 2.33 19.47
N SER A 64 17.90 1.18 19.70
CA SER A 64 19.36 1.10 19.84
C SER A 64 20.10 1.03 18.50
N GLY A 65 19.36 0.96 17.39
CA GLY A 65 19.91 0.96 16.04
C GLY A 65 20.51 -0.38 15.64
N HIS A 66 19.99 -1.48 16.17
CA HIS A 66 20.36 -2.81 15.70
C HIS A 66 19.82 -3.06 14.29
N ASP A 67 20.56 -3.85 13.52
CA ASP A 67 20.18 -4.23 12.16
C ASP A 67 18.98 -5.19 12.15
N GLU A 68 18.26 -5.22 11.03
CA GLU A 68 17.06 -6.05 10.85
C GLU A 68 17.33 -7.54 11.07
N GLU A 69 18.46 -8.05 10.59
CA GLU A 69 18.88 -9.45 10.75
C GLU A 69 18.96 -9.82 12.24
N LYS A 70 19.46 -8.90 13.07
CA LYS A 70 19.56 -9.11 14.51
C LYS A 70 18.19 -9.13 15.18
N ILE A 71 17.30 -8.21 14.81
CA ILE A 71 15.94 -8.15 15.36
C ILE A 71 15.17 -9.44 15.01
N TRP A 72 15.26 -9.90 13.77
CA TRP A 72 14.66 -11.18 13.37
C TRP A 72 15.26 -12.37 14.11
N THR A 73 16.56 -12.38 14.35
CA THR A 73 17.23 -13.49 15.04
C THR A 73 16.89 -13.53 16.53
N ASP A 74 16.91 -12.37 17.19
CA ASP A 74 16.82 -12.27 18.64
C ASP A 74 15.37 -12.17 19.14
N ASP A 75 14.51 -11.46 18.41
CA ASP A 75 13.16 -11.11 18.89
C ASP A 75 12.03 -11.89 18.21
N SER A 76 12.28 -12.51 17.06
CA SER A 76 11.25 -13.26 16.35
C SER A 76 11.24 -14.74 16.74
N ILE A 77 10.06 -15.37 16.67
CA ILE A 77 9.93 -16.83 16.82
C ILE A 77 10.66 -17.65 15.74
N PHE A 78 11.06 -17.03 14.63
CA PHE A 78 11.72 -17.72 13.51
C PHE A 78 13.24 -17.85 13.71
N HIS A 79 13.84 -17.02 14.57
CA HIS A 79 15.29 -16.94 14.80
C HIS A 79 16.12 -16.82 13.52
N SER A 80 15.50 -16.30 12.46
CA SER A 80 16.06 -16.05 11.14
C SER A 80 15.06 -15.17 10.39
N GLU A 81 15.55 -14.37 9.46
CA GLU A 81 14.68 -13.56 8.61
C GLU A 81 13.88 -14.48 7.66
N PRO A 82 12.54 -14.47 7.75
CA PRO A 82 11.73 -15.33 6.91
C PRO A 82 11.58 -14.71 5.51
N HIS A 83 11.74 -15.54 4.49
CA HIS A 83 11.57 -15.12 3.09
C HIS A 83 10.14 -15.34 2.58
N GLY A 84 9.69 -14.43 1.70
CA GLY A 84 8.37 -14.45 1.05
C GLY A 84 7.19 -14.24 2.00
N TYR A 85 6.02 -14.77 1.62
CA TYR A 85 4.72 -14.64 2.33
C TYR A 85 4.63 -15.33 3.71
N TRP A 86 5.59 -15.09 4.59
CA TRP A 86 5.71 -15.67 5.91
C TRP A 86 4.50 -15.35 6.80
N PHE A 87 3.92 -14.16 6.64
CA PHE A 87 2.75 -13.74 7.42
C PHE A 87 1.54 -14.64 7.17
N LEU A 88 1.45 -15.32 6.02
CA LEU A 88 0.39 -16.29 5.75
C LEU A 88 0.51 -17.53 6.64
N ASN A 89 1.74 -17.94 6.98
CA ASN A 89 1.98 -19.07 7.88
C ASN A 89 1.62 -18.73 9.34
N VAL A 90 1.69 -17.45 9.71
CA VAL A 90 1.41 -16.94 11.05
C VAL A 90 0.21 -16.00 11.08
N ILE A 91 -0.77 -16.19 10.19
CA ILE A 91 -1.97 -15.33 10.09
C ILE A 91 -2.84 -15.34 11.36
N HIS A 92 -2.61 -16.28 12.27
CA HIS A 92 -3.26 -16.38 13.58
C HIS A 92 -2.60 -15.49 14.64
N THR A 93 -1.38 -15.00 14.38
CA THR A 93 -0.67 -14.04 15.24
C THR A 93 -1.08 -12.61 14.91
N GLY A 94 -0.93 -11.70 15.87
CA GLY A 94 -1.18 -10.28 15.66
C GLY A 94 -0.33 -9.69 14.53
N ASP A 95 0.95 -10.06 14.48
CA ASP A 95 1.89 -9.57 13.46
C ASP A 95 1.54 -10.09 12.06
N GLY A 96 1.11 -11.35 11.95
CA GLY A 96 0.66 -11.91 10.67
C GLY A 96 -0.57 -11.17 10.12
N ILE A 97 -1.54 -10.86 10.98
CA ILE A 97 -2.72 -10.05 10.59
C ILE A 97 -2.28 -8.62 10.25
N ALA A 98 -1.35 -8.05 11.02
CA ALA A 98 -0.84 -6.71 10.79
C ALA A 98 -0.19 -6.58 9.40
N MET A 99 0.72 -7.51 9.10
CA MET A 99 1.41 -7.59 7.81
C MET A 99 0.45 -7.88 6.66
N PHE A 100 -0.55 -8.74 6.86
CA PHE A 100 -1.60 -8.96 5.86
C PHE A 100 -2.37 -7.67 5.55
N GLY A 101 -2.67 -6.85 6.56
CA GLY A 101 -3.30 -5.54 6.37
C GLY A 101 -2.44 -4.57 5.54
N ILE A 102 -1.12 -4.54 5.82
CA ILE A 102 -0.16 -3.74 5.05
C ILE A 102 -0.09 -4.24 3.60
N ALA A 103 0.03 -5.55 3.39
CA ALA A 103 0.03 -6.15 2.06
C ALA A 103 -1.24 -5.78 1.30
N LEU A 104 -2.43 -5.88 1.93
CA LEU A 104 -3.70 -5.49 1.32
C LEU A 104 -3.71 -4.02 0.90
N ALA A 105 -3.15 -3.11 1.72
CA ALA A 105 -3.04 -1.71 1.38
C ALA A 105 -2.13 -1.45 0.16
N VAL A 106 -0.99 -2.14 0.09
CA VAL A 106 -0.04 -2.06 -1.04
C VAL A 106 -0.67 -2.61 -2.32
N TYR A 107 -1.25 -3.81 -2.25
CA TYR A 107 -1.97 -4.41 -3.37
C TYR A 107 -3.18 -3.58 -3.80
N GLY A 108 -3.81 -2.85 -2.88
CA GLY A 108 -4.85 -1.87 -3.20
C GLY A 108 -4.39 -0.78 -4.15
N GLY A 109 -3.18 -0.26 -3.94
CA GLY A 109 -2.54 0.68 -4.86
C GLY A 109 -2.23 0.06 -6.22
N ILE A 110 -1.72 -1.18 -6.24
CA ILE A 110 -1.43 -1.93 -7.48
C ILE A 110 -2.70 -2.17 -8.29
N VAL A 111 -3.77 -2.63 -7.63
CA VAL A 111 -5.09 -2.88 -8.26
C VAL A 111 -5.69 -1.58 -8.77
N GLY A 112 -5.64 -0.50 -7.97
CA GLY A 112 -6.10 0.81 -8.40
C GLY A 112 -5.36 1.27 -9.66
N LEU A 113 -4.04 1.16 -9.69
CA LEU A 113 -3.22 1.58 -10.82
C LEU A 113 -3.44 0.72 -12.06
N LEU A 114 -3.65 -0.59 -11.88
CA LEU A 114 -4.05 -1.48 -12.96
C LEU A 114 -5.39 -1.04 -13.58
N LEU A 115 -6.38 -0.70 -12.75
CA LEU A 115 -7.66 -0.17 -13.23
C LEU A 115 -7.48 1.15 -13.95
N LEU A 116 -6.66 2.07 -13.44
CA LEU A 116 -6.33 3.32 -14.13
C LEU A 116 -5.82 3.05 -15.54
N ILE A 117 -4.87 2.12 -15.69
CA ILE A 117 -4.31 1.74 -17.00
C ILE A 117 -5.41 1.15 -17.91
N VAL A 118 -6.22 0.22 -17.40
CA VAL A 118 -7.29 -0.43 -18.17
C VAL A 118 -8.36 0.57 -18.62
N PHE A 119 -8.80 1.47 -17.75
CA PHE A 119 -9.78 2.50 -18.09
C PHE A 119 -9.20 3.53 -19.05
N THR A 120 -7.92 3.88 -18.91
CA THR A 120 -7.21 4.75 -19.85
C THR A 120 -7.16 4.13 -21.24
N PHE A 121 -6.92 2.81 -21.37
CA PHE A 121 -6.97 2.13 -22.66
C PHE A 121 -8.39 2.04 -23.26
N ARG A 122 -9.42 1.94 -22.42
CA ARG A 122 -10.82 1.92 -22.85
C ARG A 122 -11.28 3.29 -23.37
N SER A 123 -10.77 4.36 -22.77
CA SER A 123 -10.89 5.72 -23.24
C SER A 123 -10.09 5.85 -24.54
N ARG A 124 -10.74 5.71 -25.71
CA ARG A 124 -10.11 5.62 -27.06
C ARG A 124 -9.21 6.81 -27.47
N GLU A 125 -8.96 7.75 -26.58
CA GLU A 125 -8.14 8.95 -26.77
C GLU A 125 -6.64 8.77 -26.47
N VAL A 126 -6.17 7.53 -26.26
CA VAL A 126 -4.74 7.22 -25.97
C VAL A 126 -3.78 7.69 -27.09
N LEU A 127 -4.30 8.10 -28.25
CA LEU A 127 -3.56 8.60 -29.41
C LEU A 127 -3.16 10.09 -29.33
N LEU A 128 -3.58 10.84 -28.30
CA LEU A 128 -3.10 12.21 -28.08
C LEU A 128 -1.81 12.20 -27.25
N TYR A 129 -0.74 12.81 -27.78
CA TYR A 129 0.63 12.83 -27.21
C TYR A 129 0.69 13.09 -25.69
N LYS A 130 -0.22 13.92 -25.17
CA LYS A 130 -0.31 14.23 -23.75
C LYS A 130 -0.83 13.05 -22.91
N LYS A 131 -1.89 12.34 -23.34
CA LYS A 131 -2.42 11.18 -22.62
C LYS A 131 -1.46 9.98 -22.70
N GLY A 132 -0.79 9.79 -23.83
CA GLY A 132 0.20 8.72 -24.00
C GLY A 132 1.36 8.78 -23.00
N LEU A 133 1.88 9.98 -22.69
CA LEU A 133 2.93 10.16 -21.67
C LEU A 133 2.45 9.75 -20.28
N TYR A 134 1.21 10.11 -19.90
CA TYR A 134 0.64 9.72 -18.61
C TYR A 134 0.43 8.21 -18.52
N THR A 135 -0.04 7.56 -19.59
CA THR A 135 -0.18 6.11 -19.61
C THR A 135 1.17 5.41 -19.49
N PHE A 136 2.21 5.90 -20.18
CA PHE A 136 3.56 5.35 -20.06
C PHE A 136 4.11 5.50 -18.63
N LEU A 137 3.92 6.68 -18.02
CA LEU A 137 4.32 6.91 -16.63
C LEU A 137 3.56 6.00 -15.67
N ALA A 138 2.25 5.83 -15.85
CA ALA A 138 1.43 4.93 -15.04
C ALA A 138 1.90 3.47 -15.14
N ILE A 139 2.22 2.99 -16.35
CA ILE A 139 2.78 1.65 -16.55
C ILE A 139 4.17 1.53 -15.91
N ALA A 140 5.03 2.54 -16.03
CA ALA A 140 6.36 2.53 -15.41
C ALA A 140 6.26 2.47 -13.87
N ILE A 141 5.37 3.28 -13.27
CA ILE A 141 5.09 3.25 -11.83
C ILE A 141 4.49 1.90 -11.44
N PHE A 142 3.59 1.33 -12.25
CA PHE A 142 3.00 0.02 -11.98
C PHE A 142 4.05 -1.08 -11.96
N CYS A 143 4.92 -1.13 -12.97
CA CYS A 143 6.04 -2.07 -13.01
C CYS A 143 6.99 -1.88 -11.82
N LEU A 144 7.27 -0.63 -11.43
CA LEU A 144 8.08 -0.33 -10.26
C LEU A 144 7.40 -0.79 -8.97
N MET A 145 6.11 -0.55 -8.79
CA MET A 145 5.36 -1.01 -7.62
C MET A 145 5.30 -2.53 -7.53
N VAL A 146 5.08 -3.22 -8.66
CA VAL A 146 5.10 -4.70 -8.71
C VAL A 146 6.50 -5.22 -8.41
N TYR A 147 7.55 -4.57 -8.92
CA TYR A 147 8.93 -4.94 -8.62
C TYR A 147 9.25 -4.72 -7.13
N CYS A 148 8.89 -3.56 -6.57
CA CYS A 148 9.06 -3.30 -5.13
C CYS A 148 8.24 -4.25 -4.27
N ALA A 149 7.02 -4.62 -4.68
CA ALA A 149 6.21 -5.60 -3.95
C ALA A 149 6.79 -7.01 -4.04
N TRP A 150 7.47 -7.34 -5.15
CA TRP A 150 8.17 -8.60 -5.31
C TRP A 150 9.44 -8.66 -4.45
N GLU A 151 10.26 -7.61 -4.46
CA GLU A 151 11.47 -7.48 -3.64
C GLU A 151 11.17 -7.34 -2.14
N ALA A 152 10.06 -6.71 -1.78
CA ALA A 152 9.64 -6.60 -0.38
C ALA A 152 9.26 -7.94 0.24
N GLU A 153 9.22 -9.03 -0.55
CA GLU A 153 8.89 -10.38 -0.11
C GLU A 153 7.70 -10.40 0.86
N PHE A 154 6.66 -9.61 0.55
CA PHE A 154 5.36 -9.81 1.17
C PHE A 154 4.89 -11.24 0.90
#